data_AF-A0A3R6HF97-F1
#
_entry.id   AF-A0A3R6HF97-F1
#
_cell.length_a   1.000
_cell.length_b   1.000
_cell.length_c   1.000
_cell.angle_alpha   90.00
_cell.angle_beta   90.00
_cell.angle_gamma   90.00
#
_symmetry.space_group_name_H-M   'P 1'
#
loop_
_entity.id
_entity.type
_entity.pdbx_description
1 polymer ?
#
loop_
_entity_poly.entity_id
_entity_poly.type
_entity_poly.pdbx_seq_one_letter_code
_entity_poly.pdbx_strand_id
1 'polypeptide(L)'
;MKKVFEDIIASNDMQAIKNCVTIMADCCEVGMNDSVMLDVMKQVQGEIGSCHYNEEMSDMHLCLIGQLHTKDVAKDYWNEVKNDNINLEDWCVLWGEMVKRNDAKIKKWFPKINTYNYEQKIFDECISFLESGRLPYYDLNV
;
A
#
# COMPACT_ATOMS: atom_id res chain seq x y z
N MET A 1 -1.91 -7.20 11.66
CA MET A 1 -3.09 -6.96 12.53
C MET A 1 -2.72 -6.94 14.02
N LYS A 2 -2.10 -7.99 14.57
CA LYS A 2 -1.67 -8.01 15.99
C LYS A 2 -0.85 -6.77 16.39
N LYS A 3 0.19 -6.44 15.62
CA LYS A 3 1.06 -5.29 15.88
C LYS A 3 0.34 -3.95 15.89
N VAL A 4 -0.53 -3.71 14.90
CA VAL A 4 -1.39 -2.50 14.84
C VAL A 4 -2.22 -2.35 16.12
N PHE A 5 -2.81 -3.43 16.63
CA PHE A 5 -3.55 -3.39 17.91
C PHE A 5 -2.65 -3.19 19.12
N GLU A 6 -1.46 -3.79 19.13
CA GLU A 6 -0.47 -3.55 20.19
C GLU A 6 -0.06 -2.07 20.23
N ASP A 7 0.15 -1.44 19.09
CA ASP A 7 0.49 -0.02 18.96
C ASP A 7 -0.65 0.90 19.45
N ILE A 8 -1.91 0.55 19.12
CA ILE A 8 -3.10 1.27 19.63
C ILE A 8 -3.20 1.20 21.14
N ILE A 9 -3.05 0.01 21.72
CA ILE A 9 -3.10 -0.15 23.18
C ILE A 9 -1.95 0.62 23.83
N ALA A 10 -0.76 0.58 23.22
CA ALA A 10 0.41 1.30 23.71
C ALA A 10 0.28 2.84 23.61
N SER A 11 -0.54 3.36 22.68
CA SER A 11 -0.79 4.80 22.54
C SER A 11 -1.42 5.45 23.78
N ASN A 12 -2.10 4.66 24.63
CA ASN A 12 -2.92 5.13 25.75
C ASN A 12 -3.99 6.18 25.37
N ASP A 13 -4.31 6.31 24.09
CA ASP A 13 -5.38 7.18 23.62
C ASP A 13 -6.72 6.43 23.69
N MET A 14 -7.52 6.78 24.71
CA MET A 14 -8.84 6.19 24.93
C MET A 14 -9.82 6.45 23.79
N GLN A 15 -9.68 7.57 23.06
CA GLN A 15 -10.54 7.87 21.93
C GLN A 15 -10.16 7.01 20.73
N ALA A 16 -8.86 6.87 20.44
CA ALA A 16 -8.37 5.98 19.38
C ALA A 16 -8.81 4.53 19.63
N ILE A 17 -8.72 4.04 20.88
CA ILE A 17 -9.19 2.70 21.27
C ILE A 17 -10.70 2.54 20.99
N LYS A 18 -11.53 3.53 21.35
CA LYS A 18 -12.98 3.50 21.09
C LYS A 18 -13.27 3.47 19.59
N ASN A 19 -12.62 4.33 18.81
CA ASN A 19 -12.79 4.38 17.36
C ASN A 19 -12.42 3.05 16.71
N CYS A 20 -11.31 2.43 17.14
CA CYS A 20 -10.90 1.11 16.66
C CYS A 20 -11.94 0.02 16.96
N VAL A 21 -12.52 0.01 18.18
CA VAL A 21 -13.58 -0.94 18.54
C VAL A 21 -14.82 -0.75 17.66
N THR A 22 -15.22 0.50 17.41
CA THR A 22 -16.34 0.82 16.52
C THR A 22 -16.08 0.35 15.10
N ILE A 23 -14.92 0.67 14.51
CA ILE A 23 -14.55 0.21 13.15
C ILE A 23 -14.62 -1.31 13.04
N MET A 24 -14.08 -2.04 14.03
CA MET A 24 -14.15 -3.50 14.05
C MET A 24 -15.58 -4.04 14.17
N ALA A 25 -16.42 -3.41 14.99
CA ALA A 25 -17.81 -3.81 15.16
C ALA A 25 -18.59 -3.63 13.86
N ASP A 26 -18.47 -2.48 13.21
CA ASP A 26 -19.12 -2.17 11.94
C ASP A 26 -18.71 -3.18 10.85
N CYS A 27 -17.45 -3.58 10.81
CA CYS A 27 -16.95 -4.53 9.82
C CYS A 27 -17.42 -5.97 10.06
N CYS A 28 -17.72 -6.34 11.31
CA CYS A 28 -18.34 -7.63 11.61
C CYS A 28 -19.75 -7.74 11.00
N GLU A 29 -20.49 -6.62 10.88
CA GLU A 29 -21.84 -6.61 10.31
C GLU A 29 -21.84 -6.79 8.79
N VAL A 30 -20.81 -6.28 8.11
CA VAL A 30 -20.67 -6.31 6.64
C VAL A 30 -20.05 -7.63 6.14
N GLY A 31 -19.36 -8.36 7.01
CA GLY A 31 -18.64 -9.60 6.68
C GLY A 31 -17.22 -9.33 6.18
N MET A 32 -16.24 -9.98 6.81
CA MET A 32 -14.82 -9.76 6.51
C MET A 32 -14.33 -10.66 5.38
N ASN A 33 -14.02 -10.05 4.23
CA ASN A 33 -13.14 -10.61 3.22
C ASN A 33 -11.78 -9.90 3.26
N ASP A 34 -10.79 -10.40 2.52
CA ASP A 34 -9.43 -9.90 2.59
C ASP A 34 -9.29 -8.40 2.25
N SER A 35 -10.09 -7.88 1.32
CA SER A 35 -10.11 -6.44 0.96
C SER A 35 -10.69 -5.60 2.08
N VAL A 36 -11.83 -6.02 2.64
CA VAL A 36 -12.47 -5.35 3.79
C VAL A 36 -11.52 -5.34 4.98
N MET A 37 -10.80 -6.45 5.22
CA MET A 37 -9.81 -6.56 6.29
C MET A 37 -8.64 -5.57 6.10
N LEU A 38 -8.17 -5.38 4.87
CA LEU A 38 -7.15 -4.37 4.57
C LEU A 38 -7.67 -2.95 4.86
N ASP A 39 -8.89 -2.62 4.44
CA ASP A 39 -9.51 -1.31 4.69
C ASP A 39 -9.72 -1.04 6.18
N VAL A 40 -10.14 -2.06 6.94
CA VAL A 40 -10.21 -2.00 8.41
C VAL A 40 -8.85 -1.64 8.97
N MET A 41 -7.81 -2.37 8.58
CA MET A 41 -6.47 -2.15 9.10
C MET A 41 -5.97 -0.74 8.76
N LYS A 42 -6.28 -0.21 7.57
CA LYS A 42 -5.95 1.18 7.21
C LYS A 42 -6.66 2.17 8.11
N GLN A 43 -7.97 2.05 8.27
CA GLN A 43 -8.72 2.97 9.14
C GLN A 43 -8.20 2.94 10.59
N VAL A 44 -8.01 1.75 11.13
CA VAL A 44 -7.46 1.52 12.47
C VAL A 44 -6.05 2.09 12.61
N GLN A 45 -5.20 1.98 11.59
CA GLN A 45 -3.86 2.55 11.61
C GLN A 45 -3.87 4.09 11.44
N GLY A 46 -4.85 4.64 10.73
CA GLY A 46 -5.10 6.08 10.66
C GLY A 46 -5.44 6.69 12.03
N GLU A 47 -6.15 5.96 12.90
CA GLU A 47 -6.50 6.42 14.25
C GLU A 47 -5.29 6.66 15.16
N ILE A 48 -4.17 5.97 14.92
CA ILE A 48 -2.89 6.22 15.63
C ILE A 48 -2.00 7.24 14.91
N GLY A 49 -2.55 7.99 13.95
CA GLY A 49 -1.82 8.98 13.13
C GLY A 49 -0.79 8.37 12.19
N SER A 50 -0.77 7.04 12.05
CA SER A 50 0.21 6.34 11.22
C SER A 50 -0.35 6.14 9.80
N CYS A 51 -0.45 7.24 9.05
CA CYS A 51 -1.08 7.25 7.73
C CYS A 51 -0.16 6.80 6.58
N HIS A 52 0.55 5.71 6.81
CA HIS A 52 1.46 5.06 5.89
C HIS A 52 1.28 3.55 6.00
N TYR A 53 1.58 2.81 4.93
CA TYR A 53 1.64 1.36 5.06
C TYR A 53 2.77 0.97 6.02
N ASN A 54 2.55 -0.05 6.83
CA ASN A 54 3.63 -0.80 7.47
C ASN A 54 3.95 -2.05 6.66
N GLU A 55 5.01 -2.76 7.03
CA GLU A 55 5.47 -3.93 6.28
C GLU A 55 4.37 -4.98 6.09
N GLU A 56 3.68 -5.34 7.18
CA GLU A 56 2.63 -6.37 7.17
C GLU A 56 1.42 -5.97 6.32
N MET A 57 1.03 -4.70 6.36
CA MET A 57 -0.07 -4.17 5.55
C MET A 57 0.33 -4.07 4.08
N SER A 58 1.57 -3.65 3.79
CA SER A 58 2.10 -3.64 2.42
C SER A 58 2.12 -5.04 1.82
N ASP A 59 2.54 -6.06 2.58
CA ASP A 59 2.57 -7.45 2.11
C ASP A 59 1.18 -8.00 1.86
N MET A 60 0.23 -7.70 2.74
CA MET A 60 -1.18 -8.07 2.57
C MET A 60 -1.75 -7.45 1.28
N HIS A 61 -1.56 -6.14 1.07
CA HIS A 61 -2.00 -5.46 -0.15
C HIS A 61 -1.41 -6.14 -1.39
N LEU A 62 -0.09 -6.36 -1.40
CA LEU A 62 0.60 -6.95 -2.54
C LEU A 62 0.17 -8.40 -2.79
N CYS A 63 -0.14 -9.18 -1.75
CA CYS A 63 -0.72 -10.51 -1.89
C CYS A 63 -2.09 -10.46 -2.57
N LEU A 64 -2.96 -9.54 -2.13
CA LEU A 64 -4.31 -9.39 -2.65
C LEU A 64 -4.33 -9.09 -4.15
N ILE A 65 -3.34 -8.36 -4.63
CA ILE A 65 -3.22 -8.01 -6.05
C ILE A 65 -2.29 -8.95 -6.84
N GLY A 66 -1.75 -10.00 -6.19
CA GLY A 66 -0.85 -10.97 -6.79
C GLY A 66 0.54 -10.42 -7.16
N GLN A 67 0.96 -9.30 -6.57
CA GLN A 67 2.22 -8.60 -6.88
C GLN A 67 3.25 -8.63 -5.75
N LEU A 68 3.12 -9.53 -4.75
CA LEU A 68 4.13 -9.65 -3.68
C LEU A 68 5.56 -9.86 -4.22
N HIS A 69 5.69 -10.61 -5.31
CA HIS A 69 6.97 -10.89 -5.95
C HIS A 69 7.70 -9.65 -6.51
N THR A 70 7.02 -8.50 -6.65
CA THR A 70 7.64 -7.26 -7.16
C THR A 70 8.28 -6.43 -6.06
N LYS A 71 8.09 -6.80 -4.78
CA LYS A 71 8.52 -6.01 -3.62
C LYS A 71 10.03 -5.79 -3.57
N ASP A 72 10.81 -6.82 -3.89
CA ASP A 72 12.28 -6.72 -3.85
C ASP A 72 12.80 -5.77 -4.93
N VAL A 73 12.23 -5.84 -6.14
CA VAL A 73 12.56 -4.89 -7.21
C VAL A 73 12.17 -3.47 -6.79
N ALA A 74 10.98 -3.27 -6.20
CA ALA A 74 10.58 -1.95 -5.70
C ALA A 74 11.60 -1.40 -4.68
N LYS A 75 12.07 -2.23 -3.73
CA LYS A 75 13.09 -1.83 -2.75
C LYS A 75 14.39 -1.37 -3.40
N ASP A 76 14.83 -2.00 -4.48
CA ASP A 76 16.04 -1.59 -5.19
C ASP A 76 15.94 -0.15 -5.73
N TYR A 77 14.77 0.23 -6.24
CA TYR A 77 14.50 1.58 -6.76
C TYR A 77 14.17 2.62 -5.67
N TRP A 78 13.94 2.22 -4.42
CA TRP A 78 13.57 3.16 -3.34
C TRP A 78 14.59 4.27 -3.14
N ASN A 79 15.89 3.96 -3.29
CA ASN A 79 16.96 4.94 -3.15
C ASN A 79 16.92 6.07 -4.20
N GLU A 80 16.19 5.86 -5.29
CA GLU A 80 16.00 6.87 -6.35
C GLU A 80 14.80 7.77 -6.11
N VAL A 81 13.92 7.40 -5.16
CA VAL A 81 12.70 8.15 -4.84
C VAL A 81 13.06 9.37 -4.00
N LYS A 82 12.60 10.54 -4.44
CA LYS A 82 12.83 11.82 -3.78
C LYS A 82 11.51 12.41 -3.29
N ASN A 83 10.87 11.74 -2.34
CA ASN A 83 9.60 12.19 -1.76
C ASN A 83 9.52 11.83 -0.28
N ASP A 84 9.55 12.84 0.59
CA ASP A 84 9.54 12.66 2.05
C ASP A 84 8.13 12.37 2.62
N ASN A 85 7.08 12.42 1.78
CA ASN A 85 5.70 12.19 2.21
C ASN A 85 5.25 10.73 2.11
N ILE A 86 6.15 9.82 1.75
CA ILE A 86 5.88 8.38 1.68
C ILE A 86 7.02 7.62 2.32
N ASN A 87 6.74 6.42 2.82
CA ASN A 87 7.77 5.50 3.28
C ASN A 87 8.05 4.39 2.24
N LEU A 88 8.97 3.49 2.57
CA LEU A 88 9.34 2.38 1.69
C LEU A 88 8.15 1.47 1.38
N GLU A 89 7.27 1.26 2.35
CA GLU A 89 6.13 0.37 2.29
C GLU A 89 5.03 0.95 1.39
N ASP A 90 4.77 2.25 1.49
CA ASP A 90 3.94 3.01 0.55
C ASP A 90 4.46 2.87 -0.89
N TRP A 91 5.79 2.99 -1.05
CA TRP A 91 6.43 2.82 -2.35
C TRP A 91 6.27 1.41 -2.91
N CYS A 92 6.45 0.38 -2.07
CA CYS A 92 6.26 -1.00 -2.48
C CYS A 92 4.82 -1.26 -2.95
N VAL A 93 3.83 -0.73 -2.22
CA VAL A 93 2.41 -0.83 -2.60
C VAL A 93 2.14 -0.10 -3.91
N LEU A 94 2.66 1.13 -4.07
CA LEU A 94 2.53 1.90 -5.29
C LEU A 94 3.10 1.15 -6.50
N TRP A 95 4.31 0.60 -6.36
CA TRP A 95 4.97 -0.18 -7.41
C TRP A 95 4.11 -1.36 -7.84
N GLY A 96 3.65 -2.18 -6.88
CA GLY A 96 2.80 -3.34 -7.18
C GLY A 96 1.51 -2.94 -7.90
N GLU A 97 0.86 -1.85 -7.48
CA GLU A 97 -0.31 -1.31 -8.18
C GLU A 97 0.00 -0.87 -9.61
N MET A 98 1.14 -0.21 -9.84
CA MET A 98 1.54 0.19 -11.19
C MET A 98 1.87 -1.01 -12.07
N VAL A 99 2.47 -2.06 -11.52
CA VAL A 99 2.64 -3.35 -12.23
C VAL A 99 1.28 -3.93 -12.60
N LYS A 100 0.38 -4.11 -11.63
CA LYS A 100 -0.98 -4.66 -11.83
C LYS A 100 -1.74 -3.93 -12.94
N ARG A 101 -1.66 -2.60 -12.96
CA ARG A 101 -2.41 -1.73 -13.88
C ARG A 101 -1.78 -1.67 -15.28
N ASN A 102 -0.45 -1.74 -15.38
CA ASN A 102 0.25 -1.41 -16.62
C ASN A 102 0.93 -2.59 -17.31
N ASP A 103 1.12 -3.74 -16.65
CA ASP A 103 1.88 -4.88 -17.20
C ASP A 103 1.42 -5.28 -18.61
N ALA A 104 0.12 -5.57 -18.76
CA ALA A 104 -0.45 -6.00 -20.04
C ALA A 104 -0.34 -4.92 -21.12
N LYS A 105 -0.49 -3.63 -20.75
CA LYS A 105 -0.37 -2.50 -21.68
C LYS A 105 1.07 -2.35 -22.15
N ILE A 106 2.04 -2.37 -21.23
CA ILE A 106 3.46 -2.24 -21.55
C ILE A 106 3.91 -3.38 -22.46
N LYS A 107 3.59 -4.63 -22.12
CA LYS A 107 3.96 -5.80 -22.93
C LYS A 107 3.31 -5.79 -24.32
N LYS A 108 2.09 -5.27 -24.44
CA LYS A 108 1.41 -5.11 -25.74
C LYS A 108 2.11 -4.08 -26.64
N TRP A 109 2.51 -2.94 -26.08
CA TRP A 109 3.13 -1.86 -26.84
C TRP A 109 4.63 -2.08 -27.10
N PHE A 110 5.29 -2.84 -26.21
CA PHE A 110 6.69 -3.19 -26.30
C PHE A 110 6.90 -4.71 -26.16
N PRO A 111 6.55 -5.51 -27.18
CA PRO A 111 6.55 -6.98 -27.07
C PRO A 111 7.91 -7.63 -26.82
N LYS A 112 9.00 -6.89 -27.06
CA LYS A 112 10.40 -7.33 -26.87
C LYS A 112 11.13 -6.49 -25.81
N ILE A 113 10.38 -5.87 -24.90
CA ILE A 113 10.97 -5.08 -23.82
C ILE A 113 11.84 -5.98 -22.93
N ASN A 114 13.03 -5.50 -22.58
CA ASN A 114 13.87 -6.17 -21.60
C ASN A 114 13.44 -5.77 -20.18
N THR A 115 13.92 -6.50 -19.17
CA THR A 115 13.55 -6.29 -17.76
C THR A 115 13.82 -4.85 -17.30
N TYR A 116 15.02 -4.33 -17.55
CA TYR A 116 15.39 -2.97 -17.14
C TYR A 116 14.47 -1.90 -17.71
N ASN A 117 14.19 -1.93 -19.01
CA ASN A 117 13.30 -0.97 -19.65
C ASN A 117 11.83 -1.13 -19.20
N TYR A 118 11.42 -2.35 -18.83
CA TYR A 118 10.10 -2.59 -18.26
C TYR A 118 9.98 -1.98 -16.87
N GLU A 119 10.94 -2.25 -16.00
CA GLU A 119 10.98 -1.70 -14.64
C GLU A 119 11.03 -0.18 -14.68
N GLN A 120 11.81 0.42 -15.60
CA GLN A 120 11.83 1.86 -15.70
C GLN A 120 10.49 2.47 -16.13
N LYS A 121 9.71 1.78 -16.97
CA LYS A 121 8.36 2.24 -17.28
C LYS A 121 7.43 2.18 -16.06
N ILE A 122 7.59 1.17 -15.21
CA ILE A 122 6.84 1.09 -13.95
C ILE A 122 7.27 2.21 -13.00
N PHE A 123 8.57 2.46 -12.89
CA PHE A 123 9.10 3.56 -12.09
C PHE A 123 8.53 4.91 -12.56
N ASP A 124 8.53 5.18 -13.87
CA ASP A 124 7.96 6.41 -14.44
C ASP A 124 6.47 6.59 -14.08
N GLU A 125 5.67 5.52 -14.12
CA GLU A 125 4.26 5.55 -13.70
C GLU A 125 4.11 5.83 -12.19
N CYS A 126 5.01 5.28 -11.36
CA CYS A 126 5.04 5.56 -9.92
C CYS A 126 5.38 7.04 -9.66
N ILE A 127 6.40 7.57 -10.31
CA ILE A 127 6.79 8.98 -10.19
C ILE A 127 5.65 9.89 -10.66
N SER A 128 5.02 9.59 -11.79
CA SER A 128 3.88 10.36 -12.29
C SER A 128 2.71 10.38 -11.29
N PHE A 129 2.46 9.27 -10.60
CA PHE A 129 1.47 9.23 -9.52
C PHE A 129 1.83 10.18 -8.37
N LEU A 130 3.08 10.14 -7.90
CA LEU A 130 3.52 10.99 -6.80
C LEU A 130 3.56 12.47 -7.17
N GLU A 131 4.01 12.81 -8.39
CA GLU A 131 4.06 14.19 -8.90
C GLU A 131 2.65 14.80 -9.05
N SER A 132 1.61 13.97 -9.18
CA SER A 132 0.23 14.45 -9.16
C SER A 132 -0.27 14.85 -7.76
N GLY A 133 0.57 14.76 -6.73
CA GLY A 133 0.24 15.10 -5.35
C GLY A 133 -0.52 14.01 -4.59
N ARG A 134 -0.67 12.83 -5.20
CA ARG A 134 -1.35 11.68 -4.59
C ARG A 134 -0.41 10.87 -3.73
N LEU A 135 -0.96 10.25 -2.70
CA LEU A 135 -0.26 9.41 -1.73
C LEU A 135 -0.79 7.98 -1.76
N PRO A 136 0.09 6.96 -1.80
CA PRO A 136 -0.33 5.56 -1.92
C PRO A 136 -1.34 5.11 -0.88
N TYR A 137 -1.15 5.53 0.37
CA TYR A 137 -2.02 5.16 1.48
C TYR A 137 -3.47 5.62 1.29
N TYR A 138 -3.67 6.84 0.78
CA TYR A 138 -5.00 7.46 0.69
C TYR A 138 -5.65 7.30 -0.68
N ASP A 139 -4.87 7.39 -1.75
CA ASP A 139 -5.38 7.60 -3.10
C ASP A 139 -5.33 6.35 -3.99
N LEU A 140 -4.75 5.26 -3.50
CA LEU A 140 -4.86 3.96 -4.18
C LEU A 140 -6.19 3.31 -3.81
N ASN A 141 -7.09 3.23 -4.78
CA ASN A 141 -8.26 2.37 -4.71
C ASN A 141 -7.78 0.92 -4.70
N VAL A 142 -8.12 0.19 -3.63
CA VAL A 142 -7.94 -1.25 -3.47
C VAL A 142 -8.97 -1.99 -4.33
#